data_AF-A0A351TI41-F1
#
_entry.id   AF-A0A351TI41-F1
#
_cell.length_a   1.000
_cell.length_b   1.000
_cell.length_c   1.000
_cell.angle_alpha   90.00
_cell.angle_beta   90.00
_cell.angle_gamma   90.00
#
_symmetry.space_group_name_H-M   'P 1'
#
loop_
_entity.id
_entity.type
_entity.pdbx_description
1 polymer ?
#
loop_
_entity_poly.entity_id
_entity_poly.type
_entity_poly.pdbx_seq_one_letter_code
_entity_poly.pdbx_strand_id
1 'polypeptide(L)'
;MALDSDFTRLPAFAEREAIQKKEFGLPKFPTTTIGSFPQTTDVKANRTAFRKGEITKEQYVEFNRGKIAKCVAQQEEIGLDVLVHGEFERNDMVEYFGEQLKGYFPQSPRCRLA
;
A
#
# COMPACT_ATOMS: atom_id res chain seq x y z
N MET A 1 -28.84 7.90 0.49
CA MET A 1 -28.13 9.02 -0.18
C MET A 1 -27.11 9.54 0.80
N ALA A 2 -25.93 9.92 0.33
CA ALA A 2 -24.93 10.55 1.19
C ALA A 2 -25.42 11.94 1.62
N LEU A 3 -25.11 12.33 2.85
CA LEU A 3 -25.38 13.64 3.43
C LEU A 3 -24.09 14.46 3.50
N ASP A 4 -24.18 15.78 3.61
CA ASP A 4 -23.00 16.66 3.75
C ASP A 4 -22.13 16.31 4.97
N SER A 5 -22.75 15.76 6.02
CA SER A 5 -22.06 15.22 7.19
C SER A 5 -21.13 14.05 6.85
N ASP A 6 -21.45 13.24 5.83
CA ASP A 6 -20.63 12.10 5.42
C ASP A 6 -19.30 12.55 4.79
N PHE A 7 -19.24 13.81 4.33
CA PHE A 7 -18.05 14.42 3.71
C PHE A 7 -17.27 15.32 4.67
N THR A 8 -17.76 15.50 5.91
CA THR A 8 -17.16 16.41 6.89
C THR A 8 -16.46 15.64 8.01
N ARG A 9 -15.14 15.78 8.12
CA ARG A 9 -14.33 15.17 9.19
C ARG A 9 -14.46 15.97 10.49
N LEU A 10 -14.83 15.30 11.58
CA LEU A 10 -14.85 15.84 12.94
C LEU A 10 -13.76 15.21 13.82
N PRO A 11 -13.17 15.94 14.80
CA PRO A 11 -13.34 17.38 15.04
C PRO A 11 -12.66 18.22 13.94
N ALA A 12 -12.73 19.56 14.02
CA ALA A 12 -12.09 20.46 13.05
C ALA A 12 -10.56 20.25 12.96
N PHE A 13 -9.93 20.67 11.85
CA PHE A 13 -8.50 20.40 11.61
C PHE A 13 -7.59 20.86 12.76
N ALA A 14 -7.79 22.06 13.31
CA ALA A 14 -6.96 22.58 14.40
C ALA A 14 -7.00 21.69 15.66
N GLU A 15 -8.16 21.12 15.98
CA GLU A 15 -8.30 20.18 17.09
C GLU A 15 -7.64 18.83 16.77
N ARG A 16 -7.82 18.32 15.54
CA ARG A 16 -7.16 17.08 15.10
C ARG A 16 -5.65 17.22 15.10
N GLU A 17 -5.12 18.34 14.63
CA GLU A 17 -3.69 18.61 14.59
C GLU A 17 -3.08 18.59 16.00
N ALA A 18 -3.75 19.21 16.99
CA ALA A 18 -3.30 19.19 18.38
C ALA A 18 -3.29 17.76 18.96
N ILE A 19 -4.32 16.97 18.68
CA ILE A 19 -4.39 15.56 19.10
C ILE A 19 -3.27 14.74 18.46
N GLN A 20 -3.07 14.88 17.13
CA GLN A 20 -2.07 14.13 16.38
C GLN A 20 -0.64 14.49 16.77
N LYS A 21 -0.34 15.78 17.00
CA LYS A 21 0.97 16.22 17.49
C LYS A 21 1.31 15.60 18.85
N LYS A 22 0.31 15.53 19.74
CA LYS A 22 0.46 14.91 21.06
C LYS A 22 0.67 13.39 20.95
N GLU A 23 -0.08 12.73 20.07
CA GLU A 23 -0.02 11.27 19.91
C GLU A 23 1.29 10.80 19.28
N PHE A 24 1.71 11.44 18.19
CA PHE A 24 2.85 10.96 17.41
C PHE A 24 4.21 11.54 17.86
N GLY A 25 4.23 12.69 18.53
CA GLY A 25 5.48 13.27 19.04
C GLY A 25 6.54 13.56 17.97
N LEU A 26 6.12 13.79 16.72
CA LEU A 26 7.02 14.00 15.59
C LEU A 26 7.91 15.25 15.77
N PRO A 27 9.15 15.24 15.23
CA PRO A 27 10.02 16.40 15.29
C PRO A 27 9.46 17.56 14.44
N LYS A 28 10.07 18.74 14.57
CA LYS A 28 9.64 19.96 13.84
C LYS A 28 9.64 19.79 12.32
N PHE A 29 10.56 18.99 11.79
CA PHE A 29 10.69 18.71 10.36
C PHE A 29 10.63 17.19 10.15
N PRO A 30 9.44 16.57 10.25
CA PRO A 30 9.32 15.14 10.09
C PRO A 30 9.56 14.75 8.64
N THR A 31 10.19 13.59 8.46
CA THR A 31 10.61 13.03 7.18
C THR A 31 9.81 11.77 6.87
N THR A 32 9.42 11.62 5.61
CA THR A 32 8.69 10.45 5.14
C THR A 32 8.86 10.31 3.62
N THR A 33 8.34 9.21 3.07
CA THR A 33 8.22 9.01 1.63
C THR A 33 6.75 8.80 1.27
N ILE A 34 6.42 8.81 -0.03
CA ILE A 34 5.02 8.87 -0.49
C ILE A 34 4.33 7.49 -0.54
N GLY A 35 5.07 6.39 -0.53
CA GLY A 35 4.49 5.04 -0.56
C GLY A 35 5.39 4.01 -1.25
N SER A 36 5.24 3.86 -2.57
CA SER A 36 5.93 2.83 -3.35
C SER A 36 7.46 2.93 -3.30
N PHE A 37 8.11 1.77 -3.23
CA PHE A 37 9.55 1.59 -3.43
C PHE A 37 9.83 0.83 -4.74
N PRO A 38 11.09 0.82 -5.23
CA PRO A 38 11.43 0.22 -6.51
C PRO A 38 10.97 -1.23 -6.66
N GLN A 39 10.26 -1.50 -7.76
CA GLN A 39 9.80 -2.83 -8.12
C GLN A 39 10.93 -3.61 -8.79
N THR A 40 11.75 -4.28 -7.98
CA THR A 40 12.92 -5.06 -8.42
C THR A 40 12.53 -6.26 -9.28
N THR A 41 13.51 -6.81 -10.01
CA THR A 41 13.29 -7.94 -10.94
C THR A 41 12.71 -9.17 -10.24
N ASP A 42 13.15 -9.47 -9.03
CA ASP A 42 12.63 -10.57 -8.21
C ASP A 42 11.20 -10.34 -7.72
N VAL A 43 10.81 -9.10 -7.37
CA VAL A 43 9.41 -8.75 -7.03
C VAL A 43 8.51 -8.97 -8.24
N LYS A 44 8.93 -8.51 -9.42
CA LYS A 44 8.19 -8.73 -10.68
C LYS A 44 8.08 -10.23 -11.00
N ALA A 45 9.16 -10.99 -10.85
CA ALA A 45 9.16 -12.43 -11.09
C ALA A 45 8.23 -13.18 -10.13
N ASN A 46 8.27 -12.86 -8.83
CA ASN A 46 7.40 -13.46 -7.82
C ASN A 46 5.91 -13.20 -8.13
N ARG A 47 5.57 -11.98 -8.55
CA ARG A 47 4.20 -11.64 -8.98
C ARG A 47 3.77 -12.40 -10.23
N THR A 48 4.65 -12.53 -11.22
CA THR A 48 4.37 -13.33 -12.43
C THR A 48 4.15 -14.80 -12.08
N ALA A 49 4.98 -15.40 -11.24
CA ALA A 49 4.85 -16.79 -10.80
C ALA A 49 3.50 -17.02 -10.08
N PHE A 50 3.10 -16.10 -9.19
CA PHE A 50 1.81 -16.17 -8.52
C PHE A 50 0.63 -16.05 -9.49
N ARG A 51 0.67 -15.09 -10.44
CA ARG A 51 -0.38 -14.93 -11.47
C ARG A 51 -0.51 -16.14 -12.40
N LYS A 52 0.57 -16.90 -12.59
CA LYS A 52 0.57 -18.15 -13.35
C LYS A 52 0.17 -19.39 -12.53
N GLY A 53 0.05 -19.26 -11.21
CA GLY A 53 -0.22 -20.39 -10.30
C GLY A 53 1.00 -21.29 -10.06
N GLU A 54 2.21 -20.83 -10.37
CA GLU A 54 3.46 -21.57 -10.17
C GLU A 54 3.88 -21.60 -8.69
N ILE A 55 3.42 -20.63 -7.90
CA ILE A 55 3.61 -20.56 -6.45
C ILE A 55 2.26 -20.37 -5.74
N THR A 56 2.19 -20.82 -4.49
CA THR A 56 1.00 -20.64 -3.66
C THR A 56 0.85 -19.20 -3.18
N LYS A 57 -0.35 -18.85 -2.72
CA LYS A 57 -0.61 -17.54 -2.10
C LYS A 57 0.26 -17.32 -0.87
N GLU A 58 0.48 -18.35 -0.08
CA GLU A 58 1.29 -18.32 1.13
C GLU A 58 2.74 -18.00 0.78
N GLN A 59 3.30 -18.64 -0.26
CA GLN A 59 4.64 -18.35 -0.77
C GLN A 59 4.75 -16.89 -1.27
N TYR A 60 3.76 -16.42 -2.02
CA TYR A 60 3.72 -15.03 -2.51
C TYR A 60 3.68 -14.01 -1.37
N VAL A 61 2.82 -14.23 -0.38
CA VAL A 61 2.68 -13.35 0.81
C VAL A 61 3.96 -13.35 1.64
N GLU A 62 4.58 -14.50 1.84
CA GLU A 62 5.81 -14.59 2.64
C GLU A 62 6.99 -13.87 1.98
N PHE A 63 7.13 -14.00 0.65
CA PHE A 63 8.11 -13.22 -0.09
C PHE A 63 7.89 -11.71 0.08
N ASN A 64 6.64 -11.24 -0.04
CA ASN A 64 6.32 -9.81 0.10
C ASN A 64 6.56 -9.32 1.53
N ARG A 65 6.25 -10.11 2.56
CA ARG A 65 6.60 -9.80 3.96
C ARG A 65 8.11 -9.62 4.14
N GLY A 66 8.92 -10.50 3.55
CA GLY A 66 10.37 -10.37 3.57
C GLY A 66 10.87 -9.08 2.90
N LYS A 67 10.22 -8.65 1.81
CA LYS A 67 10.52 -7.36 1.15
C LYS A 67 10.11 -6.16 2.00
N ILE A 68 8.92 -6.20 2.60
CA ILE A 68 8.42 -5.16 3.50
C ILE A 68 9.36 -5.03 4.71
N ALA A 69 9.75 -6.14 5.35
CA ALA A 69 10.65 -6.12 6.50
C ALA A 69 12.00 -5.47 6.17
N LYS A 70 12.59 -5.79 5.02
CA LYS A 70 13.83 -5.14 4.57
C LYS A 70 13.64 -3.66 4.29
N CYS A 71 12.54 -3.29 3.64
CA CYS A 71 12.19 -1.89 3.35
C CYS A 71 12.03 -1.06 4.62
N VAL A 72 11.33 -1.60 5.62
CA VAL A 72 11.15 -0.95 6.93
C VAL A 72 12.50 -0.77 7.62
N ALA A 73 13.31 -1.84 7.72
CA ALA A 73 14.62 -1.78 8.36
C ALA A 73 15.55 -0.73 7.71
N GLN A 74 15.52 -0.59 6.39
CA GLN A 74 16.31 0.42 5.68
C GLN A 74 15.84 1.85 5.98
N GLN A 75 14.52 2.07 6.09
CA GLN A 75 13.98 3.37 6.44
C GLN A 75 14.31 3.75 7.89
N GLU A 76 14.28 2.78 8.82
CA GLU A 76 14.71 2.96 10.21
C GLU A 76 16.20 3.31 10.29
N GLU A 77 17.06 2.61 9.53
CA GLU A 77 18.50 2.86 9.46
C GLU A 77 18.82 4.28 8.94
N ILE A 78 18.07 4.75 7.94
CA ILE A 78 18.22 6.10 7.39
C ILE A 78 17.66 7.18 8.34
N GLY A 79 16.78 6.79 9.27
CA GLY A 79 16.18 7.68 10.26
C GLY A 79 14.93 8.43 9.77
N LEU A 80 14.08 7.79 8.96
CA LEU A 80 12.76 8.35 8.61
C LEU A 80 11.80 8.33 9.80
N ASP A 81 10.96 9.36 9.92
CA ASP A 81 10.02 9.50 11.04
C ASP A 81 8.70 8.74 10.82
N VAL A 82 8.22 8.68 9.57
CA VAL A 82 7.00 7.96 9.19
C VAL A 82 7.31 7.03 8.04
N LEU A 83 7.14 5.73 8.27
CA LEU A 83 7.56 4.67 7.35
C LEU A 83 6.42 4.24 6.43
N VAL A 84 6.79 3.68 5.28
CA VAL A 84 5.86 3.05 4.32
C VAL A 84 6.30 1.62 4.01
N HIS A 85 5.39 0.76 3.54
CA HIS A 85 5.71 -0.65 3.29
C HIS A 85 6.28 -0.92 1.88
N GLY A 86 6.27 0.07 0.99
CA GLY A 86 6.87 -0.01 -0.34
C GLY A 86 5.99 -0.59 -1.46
N GLU A 87 4.78 -1.04 -1.16
CA GLU A 87 3.77 -1.48 -2.16
C GLU A 87 4.23 -2.63 -3.08
N PHE A 88 5.04 -3.57 -2.57
CA PHE A 88 5.57 -4.69 -3.36
C PHE A 88 4.50 -5.64 -3.89
N GLU A 89 3.37 -5.72 -3.20
CA GLU A 89 2.22 -6.52 -3.60
C GLU A 89 1.41 -5.90 -4.75
N ARG A 90 1.62 -4.61 -5.05
CA ARG A 90 0.84 -3.85 -6.03
C ARG A 90 1.61 -3.69 -7.34
N ASN A 91 0.91 -3.83 -8.45
CA ASN A 91 1.45 -3.57 -9.78
C ASN A 91 1.13 -2.15 -10.25
N ASP A 92 -0.14 -1.78 -10.12
CA ASP A 92 -0.71 -0.49 -10.46
C ASP A 92 -1.73 -0.10 -9.39
N MET A 93 -1.79 1.20 -9.06
CA MET A 93 -2.64 1.69 -7.98
C MET A 93 -4.14 1.54 -8.28
N VAL A 94 -4.57 1.56 -9.55
CA VAL A 94 -5.99 1.44 -9.92
C VAL A 94 -6.37 -0.03 -10.11
N GLU A 95 -5.55 -0.79 -10.84
CA GLU A 95 -5.75 -2.23 -11.10
C GLU A 95 -5.90 -3.00 -9.77
N TYR A 96 -5.03 -2.71 -8.79
CA TYR A 96 -5.02 -3.41 -7.51
C TYR A 96 -6.34 -3.32 -6.74
N PHE A 97 -6.99 -2.15 -6.75
CA PHE A 97 -8.29 -1.99 -6.11
C PHE A 97 -9.43 -2.51 -6.99
N GLY A 98 -9.33 -2.30 -8.32
CA GLY A 98 -10.32 -2.79 -9.28
C GLY A 98 -10.55 -4.30 -9.17
N GLU A 99 -9.49 -5.08 -9.02
CA GLU A 99 -9.57 -6.54 -8.84
C GLU A 99 -10.32 -6.98 -7.56
N GLN A 100 -10.45 -6.09 -6.58
CA GLN A 100 -11.10 -6.38 -5.28
C GLN A 100 -12.52 -5.82 -5.17
N LEU A 101 -12.96 -5.02 -6.15
CA LEU A 101 -14.26 -4.37 -6.14
C LEU A 101 -15.24 -5.09 -7.06
N LYS A 102 -16.43 -5.38 -6.53
CA LYS A 102 -17.54 -5.88 -7.34
C LYS A 102 -17.95 -4.84 -8.38
N GLY A 103 -18.23 -5.28 -9.61
CA GLY A 103 -18.69 -4.42 -10.71
C GLY A 103 -17.57 -3.80 -11.54
N TYR A 104 -16.31 -4.05 -11.21
CA TYR A 104 -15.16 -3.70 -12.05
C TYR A 104 -14.81 -4.88 -12.98
N PHE A 105 -14.74 -4.63 -14.29
CA PHE A 105 -14.30 -5.62 -15.28
C PHE A 105 -12.92 -5.24 -15.80
N PRO A 106 -11.84 -5.95 -15.41
CA PRO A 106 -10.53 -5.70 -15.97
C PRO A 106 -10.54 -6.07 -17.47
N GLN A 107 -9.94 -5.24 -18.32
CA GLN A 107 -9.78 -5.51 -19.77
C GLN A 107 -8.76 -6.62 -20.08
N SER A 108 -8.65 -7.64 -19.21
CA SER A 108 -7.74 -8.76 -19.38
C SER A 108 -8.34 -9.77 -20.38
N PRO A 109 -7.54 -10.35 -21.29
CA PRO A 109 -8.00 -11.28 -22.32
C PRO A 109 -8.62 -12.59 -21.80
N ARG A 110 -8.65 -12.82 -20.48
CA ARG A 110 -9.41 -13.93 -19.86
C ARG A 110 -10.93 -13.68 -19.81
N CYS A 111 -11.40 -12.47 -20.15
CA CYS A 111 -12.82 -12.13 -20.13
C CYS A 111 -13.53 -12.41 -21.48
N ARG A 112 -13.43 -13.64 -22.00
CA ARG A 112 -14.26 -14.11 -23.15
C ARG A 112 -15.06 -15.38 -22.90
N LEU A 113 -15.01 -15.98 -21.71
CA LEU A 113 -15.78 -17.17 -21.38
C LEU A 113 -16.24 -17.11 -19.92
N ALA A 114 -17.32 -16.37 -19.69
CA ALA A 114 -18.28 -16.61 -18.63
C ALA A 114 -19.68 -16.37 -19.23
#